data_AF-A0A954L527-F1
#
_entry.id   AF-A0A954L527-F1
#
_cell.length_a   1.000
_cell.length_b   1.000
_cell.length_c   1.000
_cell.angle_alpha   90.00
_cell.angle_beta   90.00
_cell.angle_gamma   90.00
#
_symmetry.space_group_name_H-M   'P 1'
#
loop_
_entity.id
_entity.type
_entity.pdbx_description
1 polymer ?
#
loop_
_entity_poly.entity_id
_entity_poly.type
_entity_poly.pdbx_seq_one_letter_code
_entity_poly.pdbx_strand_id
1 'polypeptide(L)' 'MTWQRGGGHDRNLVDRRAAWDEINDLHAVPPRHGLCLRREDWKYSSAADYLRLRPSPIPIDRESLPQTDAG' A
#
# COMPACT_ATOMS: atom_id res chain seq x y z
N MET A 1 -11.38 -13.92 21.05
CA MET A 1 -11.55 -12.46 20.99
C MET A 1 -10.65 -11.95 19.87
N THR A 2 -11.24 -11.53 18.76
CA THR A 2 -10.56 -10.94 17.59
C THR A 2 -10.57 -9.42 17.72
N TRP A 3 -9.51 -8.79 17.21
CA TRP A 3 -8.97 -7.45 17.55
C TRP A 3 -8.07 -7.46 18.79
N GLN A 4 -6.84 -6.98 18.60
CA GLN A 4 -5.90 -6.69 19.68
C GLN A 4 -6.46 -5.53 20.52
N ARG A 5 -6.33 -5.61 21.85
CA ARG A 5 -6.75 -4.51 22.74
C ARG A 5 -5.97 -3.22 22.40
N GLY A 6 -6.68 -2.09 22.32
CA GLY A 6 -6.12 -0.78 21.98
C GLY A 6 -6.93 -0.09 20.88
N GLY A 7 -6.49 1.10 20.44
CA GLY A 7 -7.12 1.87 19.36
C GLY A 7 -6.60 1.52 17.95
N GLY A 8 -5.69 0.57 17.84
CA GLY A 8 -4.91 0.34 16.61
C GLY A 8 -3.73 1.31 16.49
N HIS A 9 -3.00 1.20 15.38
CA HIS A 9 -1.94 2.15 15.01
C HIS A 9 -2.53 3.15 14.01
N ASP A 10 -2.39 4.44 14.32
CA ASP A 10 -2.80 5.54 13.45
C ASP A 10 -1.65 6.55 13.35
N ARG A 11 -1.43 7.09 12.15
CA ARG A 11 -0.38 8.07 11.87
C ARG A 11 -0.87 9.07 10.81
N ASN A 12 -0.83 10.35 11.16
CA ASN A 12 -1.06 11.42 10.20
C ASN A 12 0.15 11.57 9.26
N LEU A 13 -0.10 11.52 7.95
CA LEU A 13 0.89 11.81 6.91
C LEU A 13 0.64 13.24 6.40
N VAL A 14 1.58 14.14 6.69
CA VAL A 14 1.43 15.59 6.43
C VAL A 14 2.25 16.06 5.22
N ASP A 15 3.07 15.19 4.65
CA ASP A 15 3.88 15.47 3.48
C ASP A 15 3.76 14.36 2.43
N ARG A 16 3.93 14.74 1.15
CA ARG A 16 3.73 13.83 0.02
C ARG A 16 4.75 12.71 -0.01
N ARG A 17 5.99 12.98 0.42
CA ARG A 17 7.06 11.96 0.44
C ARG A 17 6.71 10.87 1.44
N ALA A 18 6.26 11.23 2.64
CA ALA A 18 5.81 10.27 3.64
C ALA A 18 4.63 9.43 3.15
N ALA A 19 3.69 10.01 2.40
CA ALA A 19 2.61 9.26 1.76
C ALA A 19 3.15 8.22 0.76
N TRP A 20 4.11 8.60 -0.08
CA TRP A 20 4.73 7.67 -1.02
C TRP A 20 5.56 6.58 -0.33
N ASP A 21 6.31 6.91 0.70
CA ASP A 21 7.08 5.95 1.49
C ASP A 21 6.15 4.91 2.12
N GLU A 22 5.03 5.35 2.71
CA GLU A 22 4.05 4.45 3.34
C GLU A 22 3.37 3.52 2.33
N ILE A 23 3.02 4.02 1.14
CA ILE A 23 2.46 3.18 0.04
C ILE A 23 3.46 2.09 -0.35
N ASN A 24 4.74 2.45 -0.52
CA ASN A 24 5.78 1.51 -0.89
C ASN A 24 6.03 0.47 0.21
N ASP A 25 6.06 0.90 1.48
CA ASP A 25 6.24 0.03 2.62
C ASP A 25 5.08 -0.96 2.77
N LEU A 26 3.84 -0.50 2.62
CA LEU A 26 2.65 -1.36 2.68
C LEU A 26 2.70 -2.46 1.61
N HIS A 27 3.14 -2.15 0.39
CA HIS A 27 3.31 -3.16 -0.67
C HIS A 27 4.48 -4.11 -0.40
N ALA A 28 5.47 -3.70 0.39
CA ALA A 28 6.60 -4.53 0.78
C ALA A 28 6.32 -5.44 1.98
N VAL A 29 5.27 -5.19 2.78
CA VAL A 29 4.90 -6.03 3.93
C VAL A 29 4.76 -7.51 3.57
N PRO A 30 3.98 -7.91 2.55
CA PRO A 30 3.82 -9.34 2.23
C PRO A 30 5.13 -10.09 1.96
N PRO A 31 6.03 -9.63 1.08
CA PRO A 31 7.31 -10.32 0.86
C PRO A 31 8.25 -10.23 2.07
N ARG A 32 8.25 -9.13 2.85
CA ARG A 32 9.05 -9.01 4.09
C ARG A 32 8.67 -10.08 5.12
N HIS A 33 7.42 -10.54 5.13
CA HIS A 33 6.93 -11.60 6.00
C HIS A 33 6.86 -12.99 5.32
N GLY A 34 7.43 -13.14 4.12
CA GLY A 34 7.46 -14.42 3.41
C GLY A 34 6.10 -14.91 2.88
N LEU A 35 5.11 -14.02 2.78
CA LEU A 35 3.77 -14.36 2.29
C LEU A 35 3.71 -14.54 0.77
N CYS A 36 4.65 -13.93 0.05
CA CYS A 36 4.84 -14.07 -1.39
C CYS A 36 6.29 -13.74 -1.79
N LEU A 37 6.67 -14.04 -3.03
CA LEU A 37 8.00 -13.74 -3.56
C LEU A 37 8.12 -12.29 -4.03
N ARG A 38 7.10 -11.79 -4.73
CA ARG A 38 7.03 -10.41 -5.25
C ARG A 38 5.80 -9.73 -4.70
N ARG A 39 5.87 -8.41 -4.47
CA ARG A 39 4.76 -7.61 -3.92
C ARG A 39 3.48 -7.74 -4.75
N GLU A 40 3.59 -7.79 -6.07
CA GLU A 40 2.47 -7.96 -6.99
C GLU A 40 1.87 -9.37 -6.99
N ASP A 41 2.48 -10.37 -6.37
CA ASP A 41 1.91 -11.73 -6.32
C ASP A 41 0.84 -11.84 -5.23
N TRP A 42 0.84 -10.94 -4.24
CA TRP A 42 -0.11 -10.97 -3.14
C TRP A 42 -1.48 -10.46 -3.58
N LYS A 43 -2.44 -11.38 -3.77
CA LYS A 43 -3.80 -11.07 -4.27
C LYS A 43 -4.63 -10.16 -3.36
N TYR A 44 -4.25 -10.03 -2.08
CA TYR A 44 -4.96 -9.21 -1.10
C TYR A 44 -4.31 -7.83 -0.91
N SER A 45 -3.43 -7.42 -1.83
CA SER A 45 -2.87 -6.07 -1.89
C SER A 45 -3.21 -5.39 -3.21
N SER A 46 -3.27 -4.06 -3.19
CA SER A 46 -3.41 -3.22 -4.37
C SER A 46 -2.12 -3.13 -5.20
N ALA A 47 -1.01 -3.75 -4.77
CA ALA A 47 0.29 -3.66 -5.43
C ALA A 47 0.27 -3.97 -6.93
N ALA A 48 -0.52 -4.95 -7.37
CA ALA A 48 -0.58 -5.33 -8.78
C ALA A 48 -1.36 -4.31 -9.65
N ASP A 49 -2.43 -3.70 -9.11
CA ASP A 49 -3.18 -2.62 -9.78
C ASP A 49 -2.37 -1.32 -9.80
N TYR A 50 -1.66 -1.06 -8.70
CA TYR A 50 -0.75 0.07 -8.61
C TYR A 50 0.29 0.04 -9.74
N LEU A 51 0.87 -1.13 -10.01
CA LEU A 51 1.80 -1.41 -11.11
C LEU A 51 1.15 -1.64 -12.49
N ARG A 52 -0.19 -1.53 -12.60
CA ARG A 52 -0.95 -1.76 -13.84
C ARG A 52 -0.76 -3.17 -14.44
N LEU A 53 -0.48 -4.17 -13.62
CA LEU A 53 -0.31 -5.55 -14.07
C LEU A 53 -1.64 -6.30 -14.14
N ARG A 54 -2.54 -6.05 -13.19
CA ARG A 54 -3.90 -6.60 -13.14
C ARG A 54 -4.77 -5.74 -12.22
N PRO A 55 -6.09 -5.68 -12.42
CA PRO A 55 -6.99 -4.96 -11.53
C PRO A 55 -7.06 -5.62 -10.15
N SER A 56 -7.18 -4.81 -9.09
CA SER A 56 -7.57 -5.28 -7.76
C SER A 56 -9.10 -5.37 -7.63
N PRO A 57 -9.61 -6.11 -6.64
CA PRO A 57 -11.06 -6.17 -6.39
C PRO A 57 -11.71 -4.80 -6.17
N ILE A 58 -10.93 -3.85 -5.62
CA ILE A 58 -11.29 -2.44 -5.51
C ILE A 58 -10.28 -1.65 -6.33
N PRO A 59 -10.69 -0.95 -7.40
CA PRO A 59 -9.77 -0.16 -8.24
C PRO A 59 -9.14 1.00 -7.46
N ILE A 60 -7.89 1.31 -7.76
CA ILE A 60 -7.23 2.50 -7.23
C ILE A 60 -7.81 3.74 -7.91
N ASP A 61 -8.30 4.70 -7.12
CA ASP A 61 -8.51 6.06 -7.59
C ASP A 61 -7.15 6.74 -7.79
N ARG A 62 -6.77 6.97 -9.04
CA ARG A 62 -5.45 7.50 -9.39
C ARG A 62 -5.42 9.02 -9.39
N GLU A 63 -6.58 9.68 -9.42
CA GLU A 63 -6.68 11.14 -9.41
C GLU A 63 -6.37 11.71 -8.01
N SER A 64 -6.58 10.90 -6.97
CA SER A 64 -6.26 11.25 -5.58
C SER A 64 -4.85 10.87 -5.11
N LEU A 65 -4.01 10.29 -5.98
CA LEU A 65 -2.63 9.97 -5.61
C LEU A 65 -1.82 11.24 -5.31
N PRO A 66 -0.92 11.22 -4.31
CA PRO A 66 -0.05 12.36 -4.05
C PRO A 66 0.72 12.72 -5.32
N GLN A 67 0.72 13.99 -5.71
CA GLN A 67 1.48 14.43 -6.88
C GLN A 67 2.97 14.17 -6.65
N THR A 68 3.61 13.44 -7.55
CA THR A 68 5.07 13.35 -7.59
C THR A 68 5.61 14.71 -8.02
N ASP A 69 6.62 15.23 -7.32
CA ASP A 69 7.30 16.43 -7.79
C ASP A 69 7.88 16.12 -9.18
N ALA A 70 7.43 16.87 -10.19
CA ALA A 70 8.03 16.80 -11.52
C ALA A 70 9.49 17.25 -11.36
N GLY A 71 10.42 16.35 -11.66
CA GLY A 71 11.82 16.72 -11.87
C GLY A 71 11.96 17.68 -13.04
#